data_AF-A0A3C1XC54-F1
#
_entry.id   AF-A0A3C1XC54-F1
#
_cell.length_a   1.000
_cell.length_b   1.000
_cell.length_c   1.000
_cell.angle_alpha   90.00
_cell.angle_beta   90.00
_cell.angle_gamma   90.00
#
_symmetry.space_group_name_H-M   'P 1'
#
loop_
_entity.id
_entity.type
_entity.pdbx_description
1 polymer ?
#
loop_
_entity_poly.entity_id
_entity_poly.type
_entity_poly.pdbx_seq_one_letter_code
_entity_poly.pdbx_strand_id
1 'polypeptide(L)'
;MAPGTIFTMANEQYRYLENQGGRNHLIIRNNIITHVNFPNTNQRLTDYYNNLDSAVQSMIQPVSIPSPAPNVADEDIIFTGNRWLPTNLNDFPQAAADLTRVDSSGSPQAFVLSLADLVHLSGPGRAFPDHRSRGFIVNENLTHWSWLRTPGAHPGYMWSVLGNGNISGFRDVNHHTLWGGLRPALIVRQ
;
A
#
# COMPACT_ATOMS: atom_id res chain seq x y z
N MET A 1 -6.12 17.74 7.02
CA MET A 1 -7.00 16.56 7.10
C MET A 1 -6.43 15.60 8.14
N ALA A 2 -7.26 14.90 8.92
CA ALA A 2 -6.76 13.93 9.90
C ALA A 2 -6.44 12.58 9.22
N PRO A 3 -5.39 11.84 9.62
CA PRO A 3 -5.11 10.50 9.11
C PRO A 3 -6.34 9.59 9.16
N GLY A 4 -6.54 8.79 8.10
CA GLY A 4 -7.68 7.87 7.97
C GLY A 4 -8.95 8.51 7.41
N THR A 5 -9.01 9.84 7.27
CA THR A 5 -10.16 10.53 6.65
C THR A 5 -10.36 10.06 5.20
N ILE A 6 -11.60 9.74 4.84
CA ILE A 6 -12.00 9.46 3.46
C ILE A 6 -12.47 10.75 2.81
N PHE A 7 -12.03 11.00 1.58
CA PHE A 7 -12.42 12.17 0.80
C PHE A 7 -12.50 11.81 -0.69
N THR A 8 -13.09 12.70 -1.49
CA THR A 8 -13.20 12.53 -2.95
C THR A 8 -12.38 13.60 -3.66
N MET A 9 -11.59 13.20 -4.65
CA MET A 9 -10.83 14.08 -5.53
C MET A 9 -10.95 13.55 -6.97
N ALA A 10 -11.38 14.41 -7.90
CA ALA A 10 -11.59 14.05 -9.31
C ALA A 10 -12.43 12.75 -9.50
N ASN A 11 -13.58 12.66 -8.81
CA ASN A 11 -14.51 11.53 -8.83
C ASN A 11 -13.96 10.19 -8.29
N GLU A 12 -12.77 10.17 -7.69
CA GLU A 12 -12.19 8.99 -7.04
C GLU A 12 -12.14 9.20 -5.52
N GLN A 13 -12.49 8.16 -4.76
CA GLN A 13 -12.38 8.21 -3.30
C GLN A 13 -10.97 7.82 -2.86
N TYR A 14 -10.41 8.62 -1.96
CA TYR A 14 -9.12 8.40 -1.35
C TYR A 14 -9.24 8.38 0.17
N ARG A 15 -8.33 7.66 0.80
CA ARG A 15 -8.02 7.75 2.22
C ARG A 15 -6.76 8.57 2.38
N TYR A 16 -6.82 9.58 3.24
CA TYR A 16 -5.66 10.36 3.63
C TYR A 16 -4.80 9.57 4.61
N LEU A 17 -3.49 9.45 4.32
CA LEU A 17 -2.58 8.65 5.11
C LEU A 17 -1.74 9.52 6.06
N GLU A 18 -1.00 10.49 5.53
CA GLU A 18 -0.17 11.37 6.37
C GLU A 18 0.25 12.66 5.65
N ASN A 19 0.78 13.60 6.44
CA ASN A 19 1.49 14.78 5.95
C ASN A 19 2.99 14.47 5.94
N GLN A 20 3.62 14.51 4.77
CA GLN A 20 5.07 14.29 4.62
C GLN A 20 5.89 15.59 4.69
N GLY A 21 5.28 16.70 5.10
CA GLY A 21 5.90 18.03 5.11
C GLY A 21 5.95 18.65 3.71
N GLY A 22 6.34 19.92 3.62
CA GLY A 22 6.47 20.61 2.32
C GLY A 22 5.19 20.64 1.47
N ARG A 23 4.02 20.59 2.13
CA ARG A 23 2.69 20.47 1.50
C ARG A 23 2.46 19.16 0.72
N ASN A 24 3.27 18.14 0.98
CA ASN A 24 3.15 16.82 0.39
C ASN A 24 2.25 15.93 1.27
N HIS A 25 1.31 15.27 0.63
CA HIS A 25 0.26 14.48 1.28
C HIS A 25 0.26 13.08 0.69
N LEU A 26 0.52 12.07 1.54
CA LEU A 26 0.39 10.67 1.15
C LEU A 26 -1.08 10.28 1.24
N ILE A 27 -1.62 9.75 0.14
CA ILE A 27 -3.00 9.30 0.01
C ILE A 27 -3.04 7.94 -0.66
N ILE A 28 -4.10 7.19 -0.42
CA ILE A 28 -4.31 5.88 -1.03
C ILE A 28 -5.74 5.77 -1.54
N ARG A 29 -5.94 5.16 -2.71
CA ARG A 29 -7.27 4.91 -3.25
C ARG A 29 -8.08 4.15 -2.21
N ASN A 30 -9.31 4.58 -1.93
CA ASN A 30 -10.12 3.94 -0.89
C ASN A 30 -10.52 2.53 -1.32
N ASN A 31 -10.84 2.35 -2.61
CA ASN A 31 -11.24 1.08 -3.24
C ASN A 31 -10.06 0.36 -3.92
N ILE A 32 -10.20 -0.95 -4.09
CA ILE A 32 -9.22 -1.81 -4.76
C ILE A 32 -9.50 -1.87 -6.26
N ILE A 33 -8.44 -1.92 -7.08
CA ILE A 33 -8.48 -2.35 -8.48
C ILE A 33 -8.36 -3.87 -8.46
N THR A 34 -9.47 -4.56 -8.73
CA THR A 34 -9.57 -6.02 -8.57
C THR A 34 -9.05 -6.75 -9.81
N HIS A 35 -8.91 -8.07 -9.70
CA HIS A 35 -8.48 -8.95 -10.79
C HIS A 35 -7.07 -8.60 -11.31
N VAL A 36 -6.15 -8.27 -10.39
CA VAL A 36 -4.76 -7.98 -10.70
C VAL A 36 -3.86 -8.95 -9.95
N ASN A 37 -3.12 -9.78 -10.69
CA ASN A 37 -2.00 -10.55 -10.16
C ASN A 37 -0.76 -9.65 -10.00
N PHE A 38 0.23 -10.11 -9.23
CA PHE A 38 1.39 -9.27 -8.94
C PHE A 38 2.25 -8.94 -10.18
N PRO A 39 2.54 -9.86 -11.12
CA PRO A 39 3.33 -9.53 -12.32
C PRO A 39 2.74 -8.39 -13.16
N ASN A 40 1.41 -8.19 -13.13
CA ASN A 40 0.75 -7.11 -13.86
C ASN A 40 0.64 -5.80 -13.06
N THR A 41 1.17 -5.73 -11.83
CA THR A 41 1.09 -4.54 -10.96
C THR A 41 1.58 -3.27 -11.65
N ASN A 42 2.79 -3.28 -12.23
CA ASN A 42 3.40 -2.11 -12.86
C ASN A 42 2.60 -1.57 -14.04
N GLN A 43 2.10 -2.46 -14.91
CA GLN A 43 1.25 -2.05 -16.03
C GLN A 43 -0.04 -1.42 -15.50
N ARG A 44 -0.70 -2.04 -14.52
CA ARG A 44 -1.98 -1.57 -13.99
C ARG A 44 -1.86 -0.27 -13.19
N LEU A 45 -0.73 -0.04 -12.51
CA LEU A 45 -0.41 1.24 -11.87
C LEU A 45 -0.16 2.35 -12.90
N THR A 46 0.55 2.03 -13.99
CA THR A 46 0.76 2.94 -15.12
C THR A 46 -0.57 3.31 -15.78
N ASP A 47 -1.43 2.33 -16.07
CA ASP A 47 -2.76 2.56 -16.63
C ASP A 47 -3.61 3.44 -15.69
N TYR A 48 -3.57 3.16 -14.38
CA TYR A 48 -4.27 3.97 -13.40
C TYR A 48 -3.77 5.41 -13.41
N TYR A 49 -2.45 5.63 -13.35
CA TYR A 49 -1.84 6.97 -13.37
C TYR A 49 -2.23 7.73 -14.64
N ASN A 50 -2.11 7.11 -15.81
CA ASN A 50 -2.40 7.74 -17.10
C ASN A 50 -3.87 8.13 -17.28
N ASN A 51 -4.78 7.46 -16.57
CA ASN A 51 -6.22 7.75 -16.60
C ASN A 51 -6.68 8.75 -15.52
N LEU A 52 -5.77 9.21 -14.64
CA LEU A 52 -6.10 10.29 -13.72
C LEU A 52 -6.37 11.59 -14.47
N ASP A 53 -7.21 12.44 -13.90
CA ASP A 53 -7.40 13.81 -14.37
C ASP A 53 -6.04 14.54 -14.44
N SER A 54 -5.82 15.33 -15.49
CA SER A 54 -4.53 15.98 -15.73
C SER A 54 -4.13 16.96 -14.62
N ALA A 55 -5.12 17.60 -13.97
CA ALA A 55 -4.85 18.42 -12.80
C ALA A 55 -4.36 17.57 -11.62
N VAL A 56 -4.91 16.35 -11.44
CA VAL A 56 -4.41 15.40 -10.43
C VAL A 56 -2.99 14.93 -10.76
N GLN A 57 -2.72 14.57 -12.02
CA GLN A 57 -1.37 14.20 -12.45
C GLN A 57 -0.35 15.30 -12.14
N SER A 58 -0.70 16.56 -12.38
CA SER A 58 0.19 17.71 -12.11
C SER A 58 0.53 17.90 -10.63
N MET A 59 -0.29 17.39 -9.71
CA MET A 59 -0.04 17.44 -8.27
C MET A 59 0.85 16.29 -7.77
N ILE A 60 0.96 15.20 -8.54
CA ILE A 60 1.70 14.00 -8.10
C ILE A 60 3.19 14.31 -8.01
N GLN A 61 3.76 14.01 -6.85
CA GLN A 61 5.17 14.18 -6.58
C GLN A 61 5.97 12.97 -7.04
N PRO A 62 7.23 13.17 -7.45
CA PRO A 62 8.10 12.08 -7.83
C PRO A 62 8.46 11.21 -6.63
N VAL A 63 8.54 9.91 -6.88
CA VAL A 63 9.01 8.90 -5.92
C VAL A 63 9.99 7.96 -6.61
N SER A 64 10.90 7.41 -5.82
CA SER A 64 11.82 6.35 -6.25
C SER A 64 11.39 5.04 -5.58
N ILE A 65 10.94 4.07 -6.39
CA ILE A 65 10.53 2.75 -5.91
C ILE A 65 11.70 1.78 -6.13
N PRO A 66 12.23 1.12 -5.09
CA PRO A 66 13.34 0.18 -5.24
C PRO A 66 12.99 -0.96 -6.20
N SER A 67 13.94 -1.30 -7.07
CA SER A 67 13.85 -2.44 -7.99
C SER A 67 15.18 -3.21 -8.02
N PRO A 68 15.25 -4.44 -7.49
CA PRO A 68 14.15 -5.16 -6.82
C PRO A 68 13.76 -4.51 -5.48
N ALA A 69 12.50 -4.70 -5.06
CA ALA A 69 12.04 -4.28 -3.75
C ALA A 69 12.72 -5.12 -2.64
N PRO A 70 13.07 -4.53 -1.48
CA PRO A 70 13.61 -5.27 -0.35
C PRO A 70 12.68 -6.38 0.12
N ASN A 71 13.22 -7.59 0.29
CA ASN A 71 12.49 -8.77 0.74
C ASN A 71 12.48 -8.89 2.27
N VAL A 72 11.41 -9.46 2.81
CA VAL A 72 11.40 -10.05 4.15
C VAL A 72 10.46 -11.25 4.17
N ALA A 73 10.96 -12.41 4.56
CA ALA A 73 10.17 -13.63 4.57
C ALA A 73 9.08 -13.55 5.66
N ASP A 74 7.91 -14.16 5.40
CA ASP A 74 6.82 -14.16 6.37
C ASP A 74 7.19 -14.91 7.65
N GLU A 75 7.85 -16.06 7.50
CA GLU A 75 8.29 -16.92 8.60
C GLU A 75 9.30 -16.23 9.55
N ASP A 76 10.00 -15.21 9.06
CA ASP A 76 10.99 -14.47 9.83
C ASP A 76 10.37 -13.33 10.65
N ILE A 77 9.09 -13.00 10.42
CA ILE A 77 8.38 -11.93 11.12
C ILE A 77 7.63 -12.44 12.34
N ILE A 78 7.88 -11.78 13.49
CA ILE A 78 7.16 -12.00 14.74
C ILE A 78 6.06 -10.94 14.87
N PHE A 79 4.80 -11.36 14.89
CA PHE A 79 3.66 -10.44 14.99
C PHE A 79 3.19 -10.19 16.41
N THR A 80 2.73 -8.98 16.65
CA THR A 80 1.75 -8.70 17.71
C THR A 80 0.37 -9.20 17.32
N GLY A 81 -0.34 -9.79 18.29
CA GLY A 81 -1.70 -10.28 18.11
C GLY A 81 -1.86 -11.22 16.91
N ASN A 82 -3.06 -11.25 16.33
CA ASN A 82 -3.32 -12.03 15.13
C ASN A 82 -2.85 -11.27 13.88
N ARG A 83 -1.54 -11.31 13.60
CA ARG A 83 -0.92 -10.73 12.40
C ARG A 83 -1.22 -9.23 12.24
N TRP A 84 -1.12 -8.48 13.34
CA TRP A 84 -1.34 -7.02 13.38
C TRP A 84 -0.12 -6.27 12.88
N LEU A 85 0.94 -6.22 13.70
CA LEU A 85 2.17 -5.49 13.40
C LEU A 85 3.38 -6.37 13.70
N PRO A 86 4.39 -6.37 12.82
CA PRO A 86 5.69 -6.94 13.13
C PRO A 86 6.29 -6.26 14.37
N THR A 87 6.91 -7.05 15.23
CA THR A 87 7.70 -6.58 16.38
C THR A 87 9.18 -6.45 16.05
N ASN A 88 9.62 -7.11 14.99
CA ASN A 88 11.03 -7.31 14.64
C ASN A 88 11.37 -6.85 13.22
N LEU A 89 10.54 -6.01 12.57
CA LEU A 89 10.84 -5.54 11.21
C LEU A 89 12.20 -4.82 11.13
N ASN A 90 12.62 -4.16 12.21
CA ASN A 90 13.91 -3.46 12.28
C ASN A 90 15.13 -4.41 12.20
N ASP A 91 14.95 -5.72 12.41
CA ASP A 91 16.00 -6.72 12.20
C ASP A 91 16.29 -6.94 10.70
N PHE A 92 15.40 -6.43 9.82
CA PHE A 92 15.50 -6.45 8.36
C PHE A 92 15.66 -5.02 7.83
N PRO A 93 16.84 -4.39 7.99
CA PRO A 93 17.00 -2.95 7.81
C PRO A 93 16.64 -2.44 6.41
N GLN A 94 16.88 -3.24 5.36
CA GLN A 94 16.48 -2.87 4.00
C GLN A 94 14.96 -2.83 3.83
N ALA A 95 14.24 -3.80 4.39
CA ALA A 95 12.78 -3.82 4.37
C ALA A 95 12.18 -2.75 5.29
N ALA A 96 12.77 -2.50 6.46
CA ALA A 96 12.35 -1.45 7.38
C ALA A 96 12.55 -0.03 6.80
N ALA A 97 13.58 0.14 5.96
CA ALA A 97 13.89 1.42 5.31
C ALA A 97 13.10 1.70 4.02
N ASP A 98 12.32 0.73 3.50
CA ASP A 98 11.51 0.88 2.27
C ASP A 98 10.25 1.74 2.51
N LEU A 99 10.42 2.95 3.06
CA LEU A 99 9.37 3.94 3.24
C LEU A 99 9.28 4.83 2.00
N THR A 100 8.09 4.97 1.42
CA THR A 100 7.88 5.85 0.28
C THR A 100 7.81 7.30 0.74
N ARG A 101 8.76 8.10 0.26
CA ARG A 101 8.83 9.54 0.43
C ARG A 101 8.94 10.22 -0.92
N VAL A 102 8.70 11.53 -0.97
CA VAL A 102 9.03 12.33 -2.15
C VAL A 102 10.53 12.23 -2.41
N ASP A 103 10.88 11.90 -3.64
CA ASP A 103 12.26 11.82 -4.11
C ASP A 103 12.34 12.52 -5.47
N SER A 104 13.04 13.65 -5.52
CA SER A 104 13.19 14.45 -6.74
C SER A 104 14.01 13.78 -7.83
N SER A 105 14.75 12.71 -7.52
CA SER A 105 15.47 11.89 -8.51
C SER A 105 14.58 10.82 -9.16
N GLY A 106 13.40 10.56 -8.57
CA GLY A 106 12.42 9.62 -9.08
C GLY A 106 11.50 10.21 -10.15
N SER A 107 10.37 9.53 -10.38
CA SER A 107 9.34 9.97 -11.33
C SER A 107 7.97 10.09 -10.67
N PRO A 108 7.11 11.03 -11.10
CA PRO A 108 5.71 11.05 -10.70
C PRO A 108 5.04 9.76 -11.14
N GLN A 109 4.53 8.98 -10.18
CA GLN A 109 3.92 7.69 -10.45
C GLN A 109 2.97 7.27 -9.34
N ALA A 110 2.06 6.36 -9.65
CA ALA A 110 1.30 5.61 -8.65
C ALA A 110 2.10 4.38 -8.19
N PHE A 111 1.95 4.01 -6.93
CA PHE A 111 2.65 2.87 -6.35
C PHE A 111 1.74 2.05 -5.43
N VAL A 112 2.19 0.87 -5.02
CA VAL A 112 1.61 0.13 -3.89
C VAL A 112 2.51 0.28 -2.67
N LEU A 113 1.92 0.33 -1.49
CA LEU A 113 2.65 0.45 -0.22
C LEU A 113 3.62 -0.74 -0.03
N SER A 114 4.74 -0.51 0.65
CA SER A 114 5.56 -1.60 1.20
C SER A 114 4.98 -2.08 2.54
N LEU A 115 5.56 -3.16 3.07
CA LEU A 115 5.36 -3.54 4.46
C LEU A 115 5.81 -2.42 5.42
N ALA A 116 6.92 -1.74 5.13
CA ALA A 116 7.42 -0.62 5.93
C ALA A 116 6.41 0.54 6.00
N ASP A 117 5.88 0.94 4.84
CA ASP A 117 4.84 1.98 4.73
C ASP A 117 3.63 1.61 5.58
N LEU A 118 3.16 0.36 5.43
CA LEU A 118 1.98 -0.11 6.14
C LEU A 118 2.20 -0.12 7.66
N VAL A 119 3.37 -0.55 8.14
CA VAL A 119 3.73 -0.53 9.56
C VAL A 119 3.79 0.89 10.09
N HIS A 120 4.46 1.81 9.38
CA HIS A 120 4.56 3.23 9.74
C HIS A 120 3.19 3.93 9.82
N LEU A 121 2.26 3.55 8.94
CA LEU A 121 0.92 4.11 8.85
C LEU A 121 -0.10 3.45 9.79
N SER A 122 0.32 2.47 10.57
CA SER A 122 -0.55 1.70 11.47
C SER A 122 -0.31 2.03 12.94
N GLY A 123 -1.37 1.92 13.75
CA GLY A 123 -1.35 2.17 15.19
C GLY A 123 -2.05 3.47 15.62
N PRO A 124 -2.18 3.71 16.94
CA PRO A 124 -2.95 4.81 17.48
C PRO A 124 -2.56 6.18 16.88
N GLY A 125 -3.56 6.94 16.42
CA GLY A 125 -3.36 8.26 15.81
C GLY A 125 -2.82 8.25 14.37
N ARG A 126 -2.65 7.08 13.75
CA ARG A 126 -2.23 6.92 12.34
C ARG A 126 -3.43 6.63 11.43
N ALA A 127 -3.15 6.50 10.13
CA ALA A 127 -4.17 6.26 9.11
C ALA A 127 -4.92 4.93 9.31
N PHE A 128 -4.23 3.97 9.92
CA PHE A 128 -4.75 2.65 10.23
C PHE A 128 -4.62 2.34 11.73
N PRO A 129 -5.53 2.86 12.59
CA PRO A 129 -5.43 2.65 14.04
C PRO A 129 -5.54 1.19 14.49
N ASP A 130 -6.25 0.35 13.73
CA ASP A 130 -6.51 -1.06 14.04
C ASP A 130 -6.69 -1.93 12.77
N HIS A 131 -6.87 -3.25 12.94
CA HIS A 131 -7.09 -4.17 11.83
C HIS A 131 -8.24 -3.75 10.93
N ARG A 132 -9.38 -3.37 11.51
CA ARG A 132 -10.59 -3.04 10.76
C ARG A 132 -10.37 -1.87 9.82
N SER A 133 -9.56 -0.89 10.24
CA SER A 133 -9.24 0.27 9.43
C SER A 133 -8.34 -0.02 8.21
N ARG A 134 -7.52 -1.09 8.27
CA ARG A 134 -6.73 -1.58 7.12
C ARG A 134 -7.57 -2.39 6.15
N GLY A 135 -8.49 -3.18 6.71
CA GLY A 135 -9.28 -4.15 6.00
C GLY A 135 -10.29 -3.55 5.02
N PHE A 136 -10.89 -4.46 4.25
CA PHE A 136 -11.89 -4.19 3.23
C PHE A 136 -13.00 -5.23 3.40
N ILE A 137 -13.73 -5.09 4.50
CA ILE A 137 -14.91 -5.93 4.73
C ILE A 137 -16.06 -5.24 3.99
N VAL A 138 -16.49 -5.84 2.88
CA VAL A 138 -17.65 -5.37 2.13
C VAL A 138 -18.93 -5.94 2.75
N ASN A 139 -18.89 -7.21 3.14
CA ASN A 139 -19.86 -7.86 4.03
C ASN A 139 -19.22 -9.09 4.70
N GLU A 140 -19.98 -9.76 5.57
CA GLU A 140 -19.55 -10.93 6.36
C GLU A 140 -19.00 -12.11 5.54
N ASN A 141 -19.30 -12.19 4.23
CA ASN A 141 -18.83 -13.25 3.32
C ASN A 141 -17.83 -12.77 2.26
N LEU A 142 -17.58 -11.46 2.16
CA LEU A 142 -16.72 -10.85 1.14
C LEU A 142 -15.64 -9.97 1.77
N THR A 143 -14.44 -10.53 1.84
CA THR A 143 -13.24 -9.85 2.33
C THR A 143 -12.32 -9.54 1.15
N HIS A 144 -12.14 -8.26 0.81
CA HIS A 144 -11.16 -7.93 -0.23
C HIS A 144 -9.73 -7.95 0.29
N TRP A 145 -8.75 -8.12 -0.59
CA TRP A 145 -7.33 -8.04 -0.22
C TRP A 145 -6.56 -7.14 -1.19
N SER A 146 -5.43 -6.59 -0.75
CA SER A 146 -4.57 -5.74 -1.57
C SER A 146 -3.10 -6.11 -1.48
N TRP A 147 -2.39 -6.01 -2.60
CA TRP A 147 -0.94 -6.20 -2.68
C TRP A 147 -0.15 -5.15 -1.90
N LEU A 148 0.98 -5.57 -1.35
CA LEU A 148 2.12 -4.72 -0.98
C LEU A 148 3.28 -5.02 -1.92
N ARG A 149 4.19 -4.07 -2.17
CA ARG A 149 5.36 -4.31 -3.06
C ARG A 149 6.44 -5.21 -2.44
N THR A 150 6.42 -5.41 -1.13
CA THR A 150 7.44 -6.19 -0.42
C THR A 150 7.28 -7.68 -0.78
N PRO A 151 8.34 -8.35 -1.27
CA PRO A 151 8.35 -9.80 -1.46
C PRO A 151 8.25 -10.56 -0.12
N GLY A 152 7.58 -11.71 -0.16
CA GLY A 152 7.14 -12.46 1.02
C GLY A 152 7.96 -13.72 1.34
N ALA A 153 7.28 -14.77 1.79
CA ALA A 153 7.87 -16.00 2.34
C ALA A 153 8.97 -16.61 1.47
N HIS A 154 8.68 -16.87 0.19
CA HIS A 154 9.60 -17.52 -0.74
C HIS A 154 9.54 -16.84 -2.12
N PRO A 155 10.47 -17.13 -3.04
CA PRO A 155 10.34 -16.67 -4.43
C PRO A 155 8.96 -17.03 -5.00
N GLY A 156 8.30 -16.04 -5.60
CA GLY A 156 6.92 -16.19 -6.09
C GLY A 156 5.83 -15.84 -5.07
N TYR A 157 6.17 -15.31 -3.90
CA TYR A 157 5.21 -14.81 -2.92
C TYR A 157 5.39 -13.33 -2.61
N MET A 158 4.29 -12.66 -2.30
CA MET A 158 4.24 -11.24 -2.00
C MET A 158 3.43 -10.96 -0.74
N TRP A 159 3.80 -9.90 -0.03
CA TRP A 159 2.99 -9.39 1.07
C TRP A 159 1.66 -8.82 0.58
N SER A 160 0.63 -9.00 1.40
CA SER A 160 -0.71 -8.49 1.14
C SER A 160 -1.43 -8.14 2.43
N VAL A 161 -2.37 -7.20 2.34
CA VAL A 161 -3.37 -6.94 3.38
C VAL A 161 -4.61 -7.77 3.08
N LEU A 162 -5.03 -8.59 4.03
CA LEU A 162 -6.25 -9.40 3.96
C LEU A 162 -7.47 -8.55 4.34
N GLY A 163 -8.68 -9.00 4.01
CA GLY A 163 -9.86 -8.15 4.19
C GLY A 163 -10.28 -7.91 5.63
N ASN A 164 -9.84 -8.76 6.56
CA ASN A 164 -9.94 -8.47 7.99
C ASN A 164 -8.86 -7.48 8.49
N GLY A 165 -7.95 -7.04 7.62
CA GLY A 165 -6.84 -6.15 7.92
C GLY A 165 -5.57 -6.82 8.41
N ASN A 166 -5.51 -8.15 8.47
CA ASN A 166 -4.28 -8.89 8.75
C ASN A 166 -3.28 -8.74 7.60
N ILE A 167 -2.00 -8.91 7.88
CA ILE A 167 -0.94 -8.92 6.86
C ILE A 167 -0.40 -10.33 6.65
N SER A 168 -0.17 -10.72 5.38
CA SER A 168 0.33 -12.05 5.00
C SER A 168 1.26 -11.97 3.81
N GLY A 169 2.45 -12.55 3.95
CA GLY A 169 3.51 -12.77 2.97
C GLY A 169 3.43 -14.11 2.23
N PHE A 170 2.32 -14.85 2.38
CA PHE A 170 2.10 -16.15 1.71
C PHE A 170 1.19 -16.07 0.48
N ARG A 171 1.03 -14.90 -0.14
CA ARG A 171 0.19 -14.78 -1.34
C ARG A 171 1.01 -15.00 -2.60
N ASP A 172 0.69 -16.08 -3.33
CA ASP A 172 1.31 -16.42 -4.61
C ASP A 172 1.14 -15.28 -5.63
N VAL A 173 2.22 -14.88 -6.30
CA VAL A 173 2.25 -13.74 -7.22
C VAL A 173 1.25 -13.86 -8.36
N ASN A 174 0.89 -15.07 -8.79
CA ASN A 174 -0.08 -15.30 -9.86
C ASN A 174 -1.53 -15.25 -9.36
N HIS A 175 -1.74 -15.19 -8.04
CA HIS A 175 -3.07 -15.14 -7.45
C HIS A 175 -3.80 -13.86 -7.88
N HIS A 176 -4.99 -14.03 -8.46
CA HIS A 176 -5.88 -12.94 -8.82
C HIS A 176 -7.32 -13.40 -8.65
N THR A 177 -8.17 -12.53 -8.13
CA THR A 177 -9.59 -12.81 -7.91
C THR A 177 -10.40 -11.54 -8.10
N LEU A 178 -11.73 -11.67 -8.19
CA LEU A 178 -12.63 -10.51 -8.17
C LEU A 178 -12.59 -9.74 -6.85
N TRP A 179 -11.96 -10.30 -5.81
CA TRP A 179 -11.94 -9.77 -4.45
C TRP A 179 -10.56 -9.23 -4.07
N GLY A 180 -9.62 -9.08 -4.99
CA GLY A 180 -8.38 -8.40 -4.65
C GLY A 180 -7.48 -8.05 -5.81
N GLY A 181 -6.45 -7.27 -5.48
CA GLY A 181 -5.55 -6.69 -6.46
C GLY A 181 -4.81 -5.47 -5.89
N LEU A 182 -4.86 -4.35 -6.59
CA LEU A 182 -4.07 -3.17 -6.26
C LEU A 182 -4.84 -2.15 -5.46
N ARG A 183 -4.14 -1.46 -4.57
CA ARG A 183 -4.63 -0.24 -3.95
C ARG A 183 -3.62 0.89 -4.19
N PRO A 184 -3.74 1.63 -5.30
CA PRO A 184 -2.79 2.66 -5.67
C PRO A 184 -2.67 3.73 -4.59
N ALA A 185 -1.44 4.09 -4.25
CA ALA A 185 -1.07 5.21 -3.41
C ALA A 185 -0.37 6.29 -4.25
N LEU A 186 -0.51 7.53 -3.80
CA LEU A 186 0.03 8.74 -4.43
C LEU A 186 0.58 9.66 -3.35
N ILE A 187 1.67 10.37 -3.65
CA ILE A 187 2.03 11.57 -2.89
C ILE A 187 1.63 12.76 -3.73
N VAL A 188 0.71 13.57 -3.23
CA VAL A 188 0.22 14.78 -3.92
C VAL A 188 0.71 16.03 -3.20
N ARG A 189 1.07 17.07 -3.95
CA ARG A 189 1.37 18.39 -3.40
C ARG A 189 0.17 19.30 -3.59
N GLN A 190 -0.29 19.89 -2.49
CA GLN A 190 -1.35 20.90 -2.48
C GLN A 190 -0.81 22.29 -2.23
#